data_AF-A0A191MWQ4-F1
#
_entry.id   AF-A0A191MWQ4-F1
#
_cell.length_a   1.000
_cell.length_b   1.000
_cell.length_c   1.000
_cell.angle_alpha   90.00
_cell.angle_beta   90.00
_cell.angle_gamma   90.00
#
_symmetry.space_group_name_H-M   'P 1'
#
loop_
_entity.id
_entity.type
_entity.pdbx_description
1 polymer ?
#
loop_
_entity_poly.entity_id
_entity_poly.type
_entity_poly.pdbx_seq_one_letter_code
_entity_poly.pdbx_strand_id
1 'polypeptide(L)'
;MYNSLTDPVVKLYIQNNCLHLMSLDKNTAVSLPEIAKRDFLGYGVDGQDKQGHPSLYTGKSGCYAFLCLKTGDYYVGSAVCLNTRYKAHKVNSSRPERGGYNSLYLSVRKHGWHNFIWIPLIITNNYINNFTKQNPEQELSLESLFILRSFTQFEARLYEQILLTEFRPKLNSSYTVVFPFSNWEKSAYLMNDGSKPIEVRVGDNTQFLMKFSSKNRAAVSLGIPKTTLDRYINLKNFTIYSPVLEMDIYLVDPSKPLS
;
A
#
# COMPACT_ATOMS: atom_id res chain seq x y z
N MET A 1 9.52 -3.97 17.41
CA MET A 1 8.18 -3.49 17.00
C MET A 1 7.06 -4.16 17.78
N TYR A 2 6.84 -5.45 17.58
CA TYR A 2 5.74 -6.20 18.20
C TYR A 2 5.70 -6.20 19.75
N ASN A 3 6.84 -6.38 20.43
CA ASN A 3 6.86 -6.53 21.89
C ASN A 3 6.44 -5.28 22.69
N SER A 4 6.56 -4.09 22.11
CA SER A 4 6.23 -2.83 22.79
C SER A 4 4.90 -2.21 22.33
N LEU A 5 4.15 -2.90 21.46
CA LEU A 5 2.78 -2.57 21.10
C LEU A 5 1.87 -2.73 22.32
N THR A 6 1.09 -1.69 22.58
CA THR A 6 0.21 -1.60 23.76
C THR A 6 -1.22 -2.08 23.50
N ASP A 7 -1.64 -2.13 22.23
CA ASP A 7 -2.97 -2.56 21.80
C ASP A 7 -3.09 -4.10 21.83
N PRO A 8 -3.85 -4.70 22.77
CA PRO A 8 -3.91 -6.14 22.94
C PRO A 8 -4.64 -6.84 21.79
N VAL A 9 -5.61 -6.19 21.15
CA VAL A 9 -6.39 -6.76 20.04
C VAL A 9 -5.51 -6.86 18.80
N VAL A 10 -4.77 -5.79 18.50
CA VAL A 10 -3.83 -5.78 17.38
C VAL A 10 -2.66 -6.72 17.64
N LYS A 11 -2.20 -6.83 18.89
CA LYS A 11 -1.16 -7.79 19.27
C LYS A 11 -1.61 -9.22 19.00
N LEU A 12 -2.81 -9.60 19.45
CA LEU A 12 -3.39 -10.91 19.17
C LEU A 12 -3.58 -11.16 17.67
N TYR A 13 -4.07 -10.16 16.93
CA TYR A 13 -4.19 -10.25 15.49
C TYR A 13 -2.84 -10.54 14.81
N ILE A 14 -1.79 -9.83 15.19
CA ILE A 14 -0.43 -10.04 14.66
C ILE A 14 0.07 -11.46 14.99
N GLN A 15 -0.17 -11.95 16.21
CA GLN A 15 0.19 -13.33 16.57
C GLN A 15 -0.50 -14.35 15.67
N ASN A 16 -1.78 -14.13 15.36
CA ASN A 16 -2.56 -15.10 14.60
C ASN A 16 -2.29 -15.04 13.09
N ASN A 17 -1.91 -13.87 12.56
CA ASN A 17 -1.87 -13.63 11.11
C ASN A 17 -0.49 -13.30 10.54
N CYS A 18 0.48 -12.93 11.38
CA CYS A 18 1.80 -12.46 10.94
C CYS A 18 2.97 -13.27 11.52
N LEU A 19 2.70 -14.36 12.24
CA LEU A 19 3.74 -15.13 12.94
C LEU A 19 4.79 -15.70 11.97
N HIS A 20 4.35 -16.09 10.76
CA HIS A 20 5.23 -16.58 9.69
C HIS A 20 6.25 -15.54 9.24
N LEU A 21 5.96 -14.24 9.42
CA LEU A 21 6.89 -13.15 9.12
C LEU A 21 7.90 -12.91 10.24
N MET A 22 7.63 -13.42 11.45
CA MET A 22 8.51 -13.29 12.62
C MET A 22 9.47 -14.47 12.74
N SER A 23 9.06 -15.65 12.29
CA SER A 23 9.89 -16.85 12.22
C SER A 23 10.62 -16.93 10.89
N LEU A 24 11.57 -16.01 10.64
CA LEU A 24 12.54 -16.16 9.54
C LEU A 24 13.60 -17.22 9.90
N ASP A 25 13.20 -18.32 10.53
CA ASP A 25 14.09 -19.43 10.80
C ASP A 25 14.41 -20.13 9.48
N LYS A 26 15.61 -20.71 9.42
CA LYS A 26 16.34 -21.23 8.25
C LYS A 26 15.61 -22.23 7.34
N ASN A 27 14.33 -22.53 7.60
CA ASN A 27 13.50 -23.51 6.90
C ASN A 27 12.35 -22.90 6.08
N THR A 28 12.15 -21.58 6.04
CA THR A 28 11.22 -20.98 5.06
C THR A 28 11.87 -20.86 3.68
N ALA A 29 12.30 -22.00 3.12
CA ALA A 29 12.13 -22.23 1.71
C ALA A 29 10.62 -22.45 1.48
N VAL A 30 9.82 -21.38 1.67
CA VAL A 30 8.50 -21.35 1.05
C VAL A 30 8.83 -21.44 -0.44
N SER A 31 8.53 -22.59 -1.03
CA SER A 31 8.63 -22.79 -2.47
C SER A 31 7.86 -21.66 -3.11
N LEU A 32 8.59 -20.65 -3.58
CA LEU A 32 8.02 -19.66 -4.46
C LEU A 32 7.39 -20.45 -5.60
N PRO A 33 6.13 -20.15 -6.00
CA PRO A 33 5.64 -20.71 -7.24
C PRO A 33 6.70 -20.44 -8.30
N GLU A 34 7.14 -21.48 -9.02
CA GLU A 34 8.13 -21.33 -10.09
C GLU A 34 7.58 -20.32 -11.09
N ILE A 35 8.06 -19.07 -11.03
CA ILE A 35 7.71 -18.04 -12.01
C ILE A 35 8.58 -18.33 -13.24
N ALA A 36 8.04 -19.13 -14.16
CA ALA A 36 8.72 -19.47 -15.39
C ALA A 36 8.53 -18.33 -16.40
N LYS A 37 9.52 -18.11 -17.28
CA LYS A 37 9.43 -17.09 -18.35
C LYS A 37 8.18 -17.21 -19.24
N ARG A 38 7.61 -18.41 -19.32
CA ARG A 38 6.38 -18.71 -20.06
C ARG A 38 5.12 -18.10 -19.43
N ASP A 39 5.14 -17.80 -18.13
CA ASP A 39 4.00 -17.21 -17.41
C ASP A 39 3.80 -15.72 -17.77
N PHE A 40 4.74 -15.15 -18.54
CA PHE A 40 4.70 -13.77 -19.03
C PHE A 40 4.04 -13.62 -20.41
N LEU A 41 3.68 -14.71 -21.10
CA LEU A 41 3.15 -14.70 -22.47
C LEU A 41 1.62 -14.81 -22.46
N GLY A 42 0.90 -13.73 -22.21
CA GLY A 42 -0.56 -13.80 -22.35
C GLY A 42 -1.38 -12.58 -21.99
N TYR A 43 -0.81 -11.38 -21.83
CA TYR A 43 -1.56 -10.26 -21.25
C TYR A 43 -1.62 -9.00 -22.09
N GLY A 44 -2.78 -8.76 -22.71
CA GLY A 44 -3.13 -7.46 -23.27
C GLY A 44 -3.87 -6.63 -22.23
N VAL A 45 -3.27 -5.52 -21.78
CA VAL A 45 -3.86 -4.61 -20.77
C VAL A 45 -5.10 -3.86 -21.31
N ASP A 46 -5.27 -3.83 -22.64
CA ASP A 46 -6.37 -3.13 -23.33
C ASP A 46 -7.40 -4.08 -23.99
N GLY A 47 -7.38 -5.38 -23.64
CA GLY A 47 -8.38 -6.36 -24.09
C GLY A 47 -9.71 -6.23 -23.32
N GLN A 48 -10.83 -6.57 -23.98
CA GLN A 48 -12.18 -6.49 -23.39
C GLN A 48 -12.34 -7.30 -22.09
N ASP A 49 -11.53 -8.34 -21.89
CA ASP A 49 -11.72 -9.28 -20.79
C ASP A 49 -11.28 -8.76 -19.42
N LYS A 50 -10.55 -7.62 -19.32
CA LYS A 50 -10.07 -7.00 -18.06
C LYS A 50 -9.45 -7.95 -17.03
N GLN A 51 -9.19 -9.22 -17.37
CA GLN A 51 -8.61 -10.18 -16.47
C GLN A 51 -7.31 -9.55 -15.99
N GLY A 52 -7.12 -9.54 -14.66
CA GLY A 52 -6.05 -8.87 -13.91
C GLY A 52 -5.61 -7.49 -14.38
N HIS A 53 -6.55 -6.66 -14.83
CA HIS A 53 -6.35 -5.22 -14.85
C HIS A 53 -5.99 -4.74 -13.42
N PRO A 54 -5.07 -3.77 -13.25
CA PRO A 54 -4.62 -3.30 -11.93
C PRO A 54 -5.75 -2.88 -10.97
N SER A 55 -6.90 -2.44 -11.49
CA SER A 55 -8.08 -2.09 -10.69
C SER A 55 -8.65 -3.25 -9.87
N LEU A 56 -8.50 -4.50 -10.33
CA LEU A 56 -8.95 -5.70 -9.61
C LEU A 56 -8.11 -5.96 -8.34
N TYR A 57 -6.96 -5.30 -8.21
CA TYR A 57 -6.05 -5.43 -7.08
C TYR A 57 -6.13 -4.22 -6.13
N THR A 58 -7.30 -3.56 -6.08
CA THR A 58 -7.57 -2.50 -5.10
C THR A 58 -7.53 -3.08 -3.68
N GLY A 59 -6.76 -2.45 -2.80
CA GLY A 59 -6.58 -2.90 -1.41
C GLY A 59 -5.78 -4.20 -1.26
N LYS A 60 -5.18 -4.72 -2.34
CA LYS A 60 -4.32 -5.91 -2.33
C LYS A 60 -2.84 -5.51 -2.31
N SER A 61 -2.06 -6.15 -1.46
CA SER A 61 -0.61 -5.97 -1.34
C SER A 61 0.13 -7.03 -2.17
N GLY A 62 1.41 -6.80 -2.48
CA GLY A 62 2.27 -7.83 -3.07
C GLY A 62 3.28 -7.31 -4.09
N CYS A 63 3.72 -8.21 -4.98
CA CYS A 63 4.71 -7.96 -6.03
C CYS A 63 4.06 -7.96 -7.42
N TYR A 64 4.62 -7.15 -8.31
CA TYR A 64 4.21 -7.06 -9.70
C TYR A 64 5.42 -6.88 -10.62
N ALA A 65 5.21 -7.09 -11.91
CA ALA A 65 6.16 -6.79 -12.96
C ALA A 65 5.57 -5.86 -14.04
N PHE A 66 6.46 -5.11 -14.69
CA PHE A 66 6.20 -4.52 -16.00
C PHE A 66 7.12 -5.17 -17.02
N LEU A 67 6.58 -5.76 -18.09
CA LEU A 67 7.37 -6.34 -19.18
C LEU A 67 7.24 -5.46 -20.44
N CYS A 68 8.37 -5.08 -21.02
CA CYS A 68 8.42 -4.42 -22.32
C CYS A 68 8.30 -5.45 -23.45
N LEU A 69 7.21 -5.44 -24.20
CA LEU A 69 6.98 -6.36 -25.33
C LEU A 69 7.98 -6.16 -26.48
N LYS A 70 8.60 -4.97 -26.58
CA LYS A 70 9.58 -4.68 -27.64
C LYS A 70 10.97 -5.24 -27.37
N THR A 71 11.40 -5.23 -26.10
CA THR A 71 12.78 -5.64 -25.74
C THR A 71 12.82 -6.94 -24.95
N GLY A 72 11.70 -7.39 -24.38
CA GLY A 72 11.63 -8.50 -23.44
C GLY A 72 12.22 -8.16 -22.06
N ASP A 73 12.68 -6.93 -21.84
CA ASP A 73 13.18 -6.51 -20.52
C ASP A 73 12.00 -6.22 -19.59
N TYR A 74 12.19 -6.47 -18.30
CA TYR A 74 11.16 -6.29 -17.30
C TYR A 74 11.68 -5.59 -16.05
N TYR A 75 10.73 -5.01 -15.32
CA TYR A 75 10.87 -4.39 -14.01
C TYR A 75 10.06 -5.21 -12.99
N VAL A 76 10.55 -5.34 -11.77
CA VAL A 76 9.82 -5.90 -10.63
C VAL A 76 9.71 -4.85 -9.53
N GLY A 77 8.55 -4.79 -8.86
CA GLY A 77 8.39 -3.98 -7.66
C GLY A 77 7.33 -4.54 -6.72
N SER A 78 7.28 -3.99 -5.50
CA SER A 78 6.21 -4.28 -4.53
C SER A 78 5.33 -3.06 -4.22
N ALA A 79 4.19 -3.33 -3.59
CA ALA A 79 3.31 -2.31 -3.04
C ALA A 79 2.41 -2.84 -1.92
N VAL A 80 1.99 -1.93 -1.02
CA VAL A 80 0.90 -2.13 -0.04
C VAL A 80 -0.47 -2.19 -0.74
N CYS A 81 -0.61 -1.43 -1.83
CA CYS A 81 -1.75 -1.46 -2.74
C CYS A 81 -1.26 -1.45 -4.19
N LEU A 82 -1.49 -2.55 -4.90
CA LEU A 82 -1.03 -2.73 -6.28
C LEU A 82 -1.69 -1.76 -7.26
N ASN A 83 -2.99 -1.52 -7.14
CA ASN A 83 -3.72 -0.58 -7.99
C ASN A 83 -3.14 0.85 -7.90
N THR A 84 -2.97 1.35 -6.68
CA THR A 84 -2.41 2.69 -6.46
C THR A 84 -1.00 2.79 -6.99
N ARG A 85 -0.19 1.75 -6.78
CA ARG A 85 1.19 1.73 -7.27
C ARG A 85 1.23 1.79 -8.80
N TYR A 86 0.36 1.06 -9.49
CA TYR A 86 0.23 1.14 -10.94
C TYR A 86 -0.11 2.57 -11.40
N LYS A 87 -1.13 3.19 -10.80
CA LYS A 87 -1.51 4.59 -11.10
C LYS A 87 -0.33 5.55 -10.87
N ALA A 88 0.41 5.37 -9.77
CA ALA A 88 1.59 6.16 -9.48
C ALA A 88 2.68 6.04 -10.55
N HIS A 89 2.93 4.84 -11.09
CA HIS A 89 3.87 4.67 -12.22
C HIS A 89 3.42 5.42 -13.47
N LYS A 90 2.12 5.36 -13.81
CA LYS A 90 1.57 6.11 -14.95
C LYS A 90 1.78 7.62 -14.78
N VAL A 91 1.53 8.16 -13.59
CA VAL A 91 1.75 9.58 -13.29
C VAL A 91 3.25 9.93 -13.29
N ASN A 92 4.09 9.18 -12.59
CA ASN A 92 5.50 9.50 -12.39
C ASN A 92 6.33 9.35 -13.67
N SER A 93 6.00 8.39 -14.54
CA SER A 93 6.66 8.24 -15.84
C SER A 93 6.45 9.44 -16.77
N SER A 94 5.35 10.18 -16.58
CA SER A 94 5.04 11.42 -17.31
C SER A 94 5.67 12.69 -16.70
N ARG A 95 6.29 12.58 -15.52
CA ARG A 95 6.81 13.73 -14.74
C ARG A 95 8.28 13.51 -14.31
N PRO A 96 9.24 13.65 -15.23
CA PRO A 96 10.67 13.40 -14.98
C PRO A 96 11.21 14.14 -13.76
N GLU A 97 10.77 15.38 -13.55
CA GLU A 97 11.15 16.29 -12.47
C GLU A 97 10.73 15.84 -11.06
N ARG A 98 9.84 14.83 -10.93
CA ARG A 98 9.38 14.28 -9.64
C ARG A 98 9.97 12.90 -9.33
N GLY A 99 11.21 12.66 -9.74
CA GLY A 99 11.88 11.36 -9.54
C GLY A 99 11.62 10.36 -10.68
N GLY A 100 11.30 10.86 -11.89
CA GLY A 100 10.99 10.06 -13.07
C GLY A 100 12.22 9.50 -13.82
N TYR A 101 13.42 9.58 -13.27
CA TYR A 101 14.68 9.11 -13.87
C TYR A 101 15.08 7.71 -13.38
N ASN A 102 14.17 6.73 -13.44
CA ASN A 102 14.52 5.32 -13.25
C ASN A 102 14.51 4.56 -14.59
N SER A 103 15.17 3.40 -14.63
CA SER A 103 15.35 2.62 -15.87
C SER A 103 14.02 2.21 -16.51
N LEU A 104 13.01 1.85 -15.70
CA LEU A 104 11.65 1.59 -16.17
C LEU A 104 11.07 2.79 -16.92
N TYR A 105 11.08 3.99 -16.32
CA TYR A 105 10.48 5.18 -16.91
C TYR A 105 11.24 5.70 -18.13
N LEU A 106 12.56 5.50 -18.18
CA LEU A 106 13.34 5.77 -19.39
C LEU A 106 12.90 4.83 -20.53
N SER A 107 12.71 3.55 -20.23
CA SER A 107 12.23 2.55 -21.19
C SER A 107 10.80 2.85 -21.66
N VAL A 108 9.90 3.21 -20.73
CA VAL A 108 8.52 3.64 -21.04
C VAL A 108 8.50 4.88 -21.93
N ARG A 109 9.40 5.86 -21.73
CA ARG A 109 9.47 7.04 -22.60
C ARG A 109 9.98 6.70 -24.00
N LYS A 110 10.90 5.74 -24.11
CA LYS A 110 11.45 5.29 -25.39
C LYS A 110 10.46 4.45 -26.20
N HIS A 111 9.71 3.57 -25.53
CA HIS A 111 8.86 2.56 -26.19
C HIS A 111 7.36 2.84 -26.06
N GLY A 112 6.94 3.72 -25.17
CA GLY A 112 5.53 4.02 -24.89
C GLY A 112 4.84 2.96 -24.02
N TRP A 113 3.90 3.39 -23.17
CA TRP A 113 3.15 2.49 -22.28
C TRP A 113 2.38 1.37 -22.98
N HIS A 114 1.97 1.56 -24.23
CA HIS A 114 1.26 0.55 -25.03
C HIS A 114 2.13 -0.69 -25.33
N ASN A 115 3.46 -0.58 -25.19
CA ASN A 115 4.38 -1.71 -25.31
C ASN A 115 4.72 -2.35 -23.96
N PHE A 116 4.02 -1.99 -22.88
CA PHE A 116 4.24 -2.57 -21.56
C PHE A 116 3.01 -3.29 -21.06
N ILE A 117 3.23 -4.48 -20.50
CA ILE A 117 2.20 -5.26 -19.82
C ILE A 117 2.49 -5.26 -18.33
N TRP A 118 1.43 -5.09 -17.52
CA TRP A 118 1.52 -5.18 -16.06
C TRP A 118 1.05 -6.55 -15.61
N ILE A 119 1.80 -7.17 -14.71
CA ILE A 119 1.54 -8.54 -14.26
C ILE A 119 1.64 -8.59 -12.74
N PRO A 120 0.61 -9.03 -12.01
CA PRO A 120 0.73 -9.38 -10.61
C PRO A 120 1.50 -10.69 -10.48
N LEU A 121 2.58 -10.69 -9.70
CA LEU A 121 3.42 -11.87 -9.50
C LEU A 121 3.01 -12.65 -8.25
N ILE A 122 2.91 -11.93 -7.13
CA ILE A 122 2.59 -12.50 -5.82
C ILE A 122 1.62 -11.56 -5.15
N ILE A 123 0.48 -12.07 -4.67
CA ILE A 123 -0.50 -11.32 -3.90
C ILE A 123 -0.35 -11.69 -2.44
N THR A 124 -0.12 -10.69 -1.59
CA THR A 124 0.06 -10.85 -0.15
C THR A 124 -1.07 -10.16 0.62
N ASN A 125 -1.08 -10.39 1.93
CA ASN A 125 -2.07 -9.78 2.81
C ASN A 125 -1.85 -8.28 2.93
N ASN A 126 -2.95 -7.52 2.93
CA ASN A 126 -2.98 -6.17 3.45
C ASN A 126 -3.55 -6.22 4.87
N TYR A 127 -2.67 -6.20 5.87
CA TYR A 127 -3.04 -6.46 7.26
C TYR A 127 -3.89 -5.35 7.86
N ILE A 128 -3.83 -4.11 7.34
CA ILE A 128 -4.76 -3.04 7.76
C ILE A 128 -6.18 -3.36 7.27
N ASN A 129 -6.32 -3.67 5.97
CA ASN A 129 -7.63 -3.98 5.38
C ASN A 129 -8.23 -5.24 5.97
N ASN A 130 -7.41 -6.26 6.24
CA ASN A 130 -7.87 -7.50 6.85
C ASN A 130 -8.26 -7.27 8.32
N PHE A 131 -7.49 -6.50 9.09
CA PHE A 131 -7.82 -6.16 10.47
C PHE A 131 -9.14 -5.40 10.58
N THR A 132 -9.30 -4.32 9.80
CA THR A 132 -10.49 -3.46 9.83
C THR A 132 -11.76 -4.21 9.43
N LYS A 133 -11.65 -5.18 8.51
CA LYS A 133 -12.77 -6.06 8.16
C LYS A 133 -13.14 -7.04 9.28
N GLN A 134 -12.15 -7.57 9.99
CA GLN A 134 -12.37 -8.53 11.08
C GLN A 134 -12.79 -7.86 12.40
N ASN A 135 -12.41 -6.60 12.60
CA ASN A 135 -12.63 -5.84 13.83
C ASN A 135 -13.21 -4.45 13.51
N PRO A 136 -14.40 -4.36 12.91
CA PRO A 136 -14.97 -3.10 12.42
C PRO A 136 -15.25 -2.08 13.54
N GLU A 137 -15.45 -2.54 14.78
CA GLU A 137 -15.72 -1.69 15.94
C GLU A 137 -14.44 -1.23 16.66
N GLN A 138 -13.27 -1.78 16.31
CA GLN A 138 -12.02 -1.49 17.00
C GLN A 138 -11.33 -0.27 16.40
N GLU A 139 -11.13 0.77 17.22
CA GLU A 139 -10.34 1.93 16.83
C GLU A 139 -8.85 1.57 16.76
N LEU A 140 -8.24 1.72 15.58
CA LEU A 140 -6.80 1.55 15.43
C LEU A 140 -6.05 2.80 15.88
N SER A 141 -5.20 2.63 16.89
CA SER A 141 -4.23 3.67 17.25
C SER A 141 -3.24 3.93 16.12
N LEU A 142 -2.56 5.08 16.16
CA LEU A 142 -1.45 5.42 15.25
C LEU A 142 -0.33 4.37 15.29
N GLU A 143 -0.01 3.89 16.49
CA GLU A 143 0.96 2.82 16.71
C GLU A 143 0.49 1.56 15.98
N SER A 144 -0.76 1.17 16.19
CA SER A 144 -1.37 -0.01 15.56
C SER A 144 -1.39 0.08 14.02
N LEU A 145 -1.80 1.22 13.46
CA LEU A 145 -1.77 1.48 12.02
C LEU A 145 -0.36 1.38 11.44
N PHE A 146 0.61 2.03 12.07
CA PHE A 146 1.99 2.00 11.61
C PHE A 146 2.54 0.58 11.61
N ILE A 147 2.27 -0.19 12.66
CA ILE A 147 2.74 -1.57 12.80
C ILE A 147 2.09 -2.47 11.73
N LEU A 148 0.77 -2.45 11.57
CA LEU A 148 0.06 -3.25 10.56
C LEU A 148 0.50 -2.88 9.13
N ARG A 149 0.70 -1.59 8.85
CA ARG A 149 1.27 -1.13 7.59
C ARG A 149 2.69 -1.65 7.38
N SER A 150 3.50 -1.65 8.42
CA SER A 150 4.88 -2.14 8.37
C SER A 150 4.94 -3.64 8.08
N PHE A 151 4.08 -4.45 8.70
CA PHE A 151 3.95 -5.87 8.34
C PHE A 151 3.52 -6.07 6.88
N THR A 152 2.55 -5.27 6.41
CA THR A 152 2.07 -5.33 5.03
C THR A 152 3.19 -5.00 4.04
N GLN A 153 3.98 -3.96 4.33
CA GLN A 153 5.15 -3.60 3.53
C GLN A 153 6.26 -4.63 3.61
N PHE A 154 6.51 -5.18 4.79
CA PHE A 154 7.57 -6.14 5.03
C PHE A 154 7.40 -7.38 4.19
N GLU A 155 6.22 -8.00 4.23
CA GLU A 155 5.94 -9.21 3.47
C GLU A 155 6.11 -8.98 1.95
N ALA A 156 5.51 -7.91 1.41
CA ALA A 156 5.62 -7.61 -0.01
C ALA A 156 7.07 -7.28 -0.44
N ARG A 157 7.84 -6.57 0.40
CA ARG A 157 9.25 -6.23 0.13
C ARG A 157 10.19 -7.42 0.29
N LEU A 158 9.88 -8.36 1.18
CA LEU A 158 10.63 -9.61 1.32
C LEU A 158 10.58 -10.40 0.01
N TYR A 159 9.38 -10.58 -0.56
CA TYR A 159 9.23 -11.24 -1.85
C TYR A 159 9.89 -10.46 -2.99
N GLU A 160 9.77 -9.12 -3.02
CA GLU A 160 10.50 -8.30 -3.98
C GLU A 160 12.01 -8.54 -3.90
N GLN A 161 12.58 -8.59 -2.69
CA GLN A 161 14.01 -8.85 -2.51
C GLN A 161 14.41 -10.21 -3.06
N ILE A 162 13.60 -11.26 -2.85
CA ILE A 162 13.89 -12.59 -3.40
C ILE A 162 13.85 -12.55 -4.93
N LEU A 163 12.80 -11.94 -5.51
CA LEU A 163 12.66 -11.81 -6.98
C LEU A 163 13.81 -11.00 -7.60
N LEU A 164 14.25 -9.91 -6.96
CA LEU A 164 15.36 -9.09 -7.45
C LEU A 164 16.70 -9.82 -7.36
N THR A 165 16.93 -10.60 -6.29
CA THR A 165 18.14 -11.40 -6.12
C THR A 165 18.26 -12.48 -7.19
N GLU A 166 17.17 -13.21 -7.42
CA GLU A 166 17.11 -14.35 -8.35
C GLU A 166 17.16 -13.89 -9.81
N PHE A 167 16.29 -12.94 -10.19
CA PHE A 167 16.01 -12.67 -11.59
C PHE A 167 16.77 -11.48 -12.18
N ARG A 168 17.30 -10.59 -11.34
CA ARG A 168 18.07 -9.39 -11.74
C ARG A 168 17.44 -8.63 -12.93
N PRO A 169 16.18 -8.18 -12.81
CA PRO A 169 15.48 -7.47 -13.88
C PRO A 169 16.22 -6.21 -14.35
N LYS A 170 16.50 -6.11 -15.66
CA LYS A 170 17.26 -5.00 -16.26
C LYS A 170 16.63 -3.62 -16.09
N LEU A 171 15.31 -3.54 -15.95
CA LEU A 171 14.62 -2.26 -15.76
C LEU A 171 14.59 -1.82 -14.28
N ASN A 172 15.15 -2.62 -13.36
CA ASN A 172 15.42 -2.20 -12.00
C ASN A 172 16.82 -1.56 -11.92
N SER A 173 16.89 -0.35 -11.35
CA SER A 173 18.15 0.36 -11.16
C SER A 173 18.94 -0.11 -9.93
N SER A 174 18.30 -0.85 -9.03
CA SER A 174 18.89 -1.44 -7.82
C SER A 174 18.23 -2.80 -7.55
N TYR A 175 19.00 -3.71 -6.95
CA TYR A 175 18.54 -5.05 -6.55
C TYR A 175 18.42 -5.20 -5.02
N THR A 176 18.60 -4.10 -4.29
CA THR A 176 18.44 -4.05 -2.83
C THR A 176 17.18 -3.28 -2.49
N VAL A 177 16.26 -3.96 -1.80
CA VAL A 177 15.01 -3.36 -1.33
C VAL A 177 15.27 -2.64 -0.01
N VAL A 178 14.86 -1.38 0.07
CA VAL A 178 14.95 -0.58 1.30
C VAL A 178 13.79 -0.97 2.23
N PHE A 179 14.00 -1.05 3.53
CA PHE A 179 12.91 -1.29 4.51
C PHE A 179 12.74 -0.03 5.38
N PRO A 180 11.90 0.95 4.98
CA PRO A 180 11.89 2.28 5.59
C PRO A 180 11.30 2.36 7.00
N PHE A 181 10.87 1.23 7.57
CA PHE A 181 10.20 1.12 8.86
C PHE A 181 11.08 0.48 9.95
N SER A 182 12.37 0.32 9.68
CA SER A 182 13.34 -0.20 10.66
C SER A 182 13.56 0.75 11.86
N ASN A 183 13.39 2.05 11.66
CA ASN A 183 13.68 3.10 12.65
C ASN A 183 12.40 3.54 13.35
N TRP A 184 11.83 2.64 14.16
CA TRP A 184 10.63 2.95 14.92
C TRP A 184 10.97 3.67 16.23
N GLU A 185 10.49 4.91 16.37
CA GLU A 185 10.55 5.68 17.62
C GLU A 185 9.16 5.83 18.23
N LYS A 186 9.02 5.44 19.51
CA LYS A 186 7.74 5.48 20.23
C LYS A 186 7.27 6.92 20.56
N SER A 187 8.20 7.86 20.64
CA SER A 187 7.96 9.29 20.93
C SER A 187 7.18 10.02 19.83
N ALA A 188 7.27 9.59 18.58
CA ALA A 188 6.62 10.24 17.43
C ALA A 188 5.07 10.19 17.47
N TYR A 189 4.50 9.37 18.35
CA TYR A 189 3.06 9.10 18.41
C TYR A 189 2.38 9.60 19.71
N LEU A 190 3.14 10.16 20.64
CA LEU A 190 2.65 10.74 21.89
C LEU A 190 2.38 12.24 21.72
N MET A 191 1.21 12.60 21.21
CA MET A 191 0.73 13.99 21.19
C MET A 191 -0.54 14.10 22.03
N ASN A 192 -0.41 14.49 23.29
CA ASN A 192 -1.55 14.91 24.11
C ASN A 192 -2.20 16.12 23.45
N ASP A 193 -3.50 16.05 23.15
CA ASP A 193 -4.22 17.24 22.72
C ASP A 193 -5.68 17.11 23.11
N GLY A 194 -6.20 18.12 23.82
CA GLY A 194 -7.62 18.29 24.16
C GLY A 194 -8.47 18.64 22.94
N SER A 195 -8.14 18.03 21.81
CA SER A 195 -8.64 18.31 20.48
C SER A 195 -9.89 17.49 20.15
N LYS A 196 -10.69 18.03 19.25
CA LYS A 196 -11.94 17.40 18.80
C LYS A 196 -11.66 16.18 17.92
N PRO A 197 -12.37 15.06 18.13
CA PRO A 197 -12.16 13.85 17.36
C PRO A 197 -12.64 14.01 15.91
N ILE A 198 -12.02 13.26 15.00
CA ILE A 198 -12.42 13.15 13.59
C ILE A 198 -12.77 11.70 13.29
N GLU A 199 -13.95 11.48 12.73
CA GLU A 199 -14.38 10.19 12.20
C GLU A 199 -14.04 10.07 10.72
N VAL A 200 -13.66 8.86 10.32
CA VAL A 200 -13.46 8.44 8.94
C VAL A 200 -14.61 7.52 8.57
N ARG A 201 -15.27 7.80 7.45
CA ARG A 201 -16.40 7.01 6.96
C ARG A 201 -16.22 6.59 5.50
N VAL A 202 -16.92 5.53 5.10
CA VAL A 202 -16.97 4.98 3.74
C VAL A 202 -18.41 4.66 3.35
N GLY A 203 -18.64 4.22 2.11
CA GLY A 203 -19.98 3.85 1.61
C GLY A 203 -20.99 4.99 1.72
N ASP A 204 -20.77 6.07 0.97
CA ASP A 204 -21.62 7.27 0.98
C ASP A 204 -21.80 7.89 2.36
N ASN A 205 -20.71 7.93 3.14
CA ASN A 205 -20.67 8.52 4.48
C ASN A 205 -21.54 7.79 5.54
N THR A 206 -22.01 6.58 5.22
CA THR A 206 -22.90 5.80 6.10
C THR A 206 -22.14 4.85 7.01
N GLN A 207 -20.99 4.33 6.56
CA GLN A 207 -20.24 3.31 7.29
C GLN A 207 -19.09 3.96 8.05
N PHE A 208 -19.11 3.87 9.37
CA PHE A 208 -17.96 4.21 10.20
C PHE A 208 -16.79 3.26 9.89
N LEU A 209 -15.61 3.83 9.68
CA LEU A 209 -14.39 3.06 9.46
C LEU A 209 -13.46 3.16 10.67
N MET A 210 -13.17 4.38 11.12
CA MET A 210 -12.32 4.61 12.29
C MET A 210 -12.44 6.05 12.80
N LYS A 211 -11.85 6.32 13.96
CA LYS A 211 -11.80 7.64 14.58
C LYS A 211 -10.35 8.02 14.88
N PHE A 212 -10.11 9.32 14.95
CA PHE A 212 -8.86 9.90 15.44
C PHE A 212 -9.21 10.94 16.50
N SER A 213 -8.36 11.08 17.52
CA SER A 213 -8.61 12.06 18.58
C SER A 213 -8.36 13.51 18.15
N SER A 214 -7.82 13.76 16.95
CA SER A 214 -7.59 15.12 16.45
C SER A 214 -7.51 15.21 14.93
N LYS A 215 -7.75 16.40 14.37
CA LYS A 215 -7.49 16.71 12.95
C LYS A 215 -6.05 16.49 12.54
N ASN A 216 -5.09 16.93 13.35
CA ASN A 216 -3.67 16.74 13.07
C ASN A 216 -3.33 15.25 13.04
N ARG A 217 -3.87 14.47 13.98
CA ARG A 217 -3.70 13.02 14.01
C ARG A 217 -4.33 12.37 12.79
N ALA A 218 -5.54 12.76 12.40
CA ALA A 218 -6.18 12.25 11.19
C ALA A 218 -5.34 12.54 9.93
N ALA A 219 -4.84 13.77 9.77
CA ALA A 219 -4.01 14.15 8.61
C ALA A 219 -2.76 13.26 8.48
N VAL A 220 -1.99 13.11 9.56
CA VAL A 220 -0.78 12.27 9.59
C VAL A 220 -1.13 10.80 9.36
N SER A 221 -2.11 10.27 10.10
CA SER A 221 -2.50 8.85 10.07
C SER A 221 -3.02 8.42 8.70
N LEU A 222 -3.73 9.31 8.02
CA LEU A 222 -4.33 9.04 6.73
C LEU A 222 -3.38 9.32 5.57
N GLY A 223 -2.24 9.97 5.82
CA GLY A 223 -1.32 10.44 4.79
C GLY A 223 -1.91 11.59 3.96
N ILE A 224 -2.83 12.35 4.53
CA ILE A 224 -3.53 13.45 3.86
C ILE A 224 -2.94 14.78 4.37
N PRO A 225 -2.57 15.72 3.49
CA PRO A 225 -2.13 17.04 3.93
C PRO A 225 -3.19 17.71 4.81
N LYS A 226 -2.78 18.34 5.90
CA LYS A 226 -3.71 19.01 6.83
C LYS A 226 -4.60 20.04 6.12
N THR A 227 -4.04 20.76 5.14
CA THR A 227 -4.77 21.71 4.30
C THR A 227 -5.89 21.05 3.48
N THR A 228 -5.65 19.85 2.96
CA THR A 228 -6.66 19.04 2.27
C THR A 228 -7.73 18.56 3.25
N LEU A 229 -7.33 18.06 4.42
CA LEU A 229 -8.26 17.64 5.47
C LEU A 229 -9.16 18.80 5.91
N ASP A 230 -8.59 19.97 6.21
CA ASP A 230 -9.35 21.14 6.65
C ASP A 230 -10.32 21.67 5.59
N ARG A 231 -9.98 21.53 4.31
CA ARG A 231 -10.83 21.97 3.20
C ARG A 231 -12.07 21.09 3.01
N TYR A 232 -11.94 19.79 3.19
CA TYR A 232 -12.99 18.83 2.79
C TYR A 232 -13.65 18.10 3.96
N ILE A 233 -13.23 18.36 5.20
CA ILE A 233 -13.93 17.84 6.38
C ILE A 233 -15.38 18.34 6.45
N ASN A 234 -16.29 17.46 6.86
CA ASN A 234 -17.73 17.67 6.95
C ASN A 234 -18.48 17.89 5.62
N LEU A 235 -17.82 17.84 4.48
CA LEU A 235 -18.52 17.92 3.19
C LEU A 235 -19.23 16.59 2.89
N LYS A 236 -20.57 16.61 2.79
CA LYS A 236 -21.36 15.37 2.64
C LYS A 236 -21.04 14.57 1.38
N ASN A 237 -20.69 15.26 0.30
CA ASN A 237 -20.57 14.68 -1.04
C ASN A 237 -19.12 14.69 -1.57
N PHE A 238 -18.13 14.93 -0.70
CA PHE A 238 -16.73 14.93 -1.10
C PHE A 238 -15.94 13.88 -0.35
N THR A 239 -15.35 12.95 -1.10
CA THR A 239 -14.38 12.01 -0.58
C THR A 239 -12.96 12.56 -0.75
N ILE A 240 -12.07 12.13 0.14
CA ILE A 240 -10.63 12.32 0.01
C ILE A 240 -9.98 10.96 -0.07
N TYR A 241 -9.06 10.79 -1.01
CA TYR A 241 -8.23 9.59 -1.05
C TYR A 241 -7.24 9.58 0.12
N SER A 242 -7.29 8.56 0.98
CA SER A 242 -6.25 8.31 1.99
C SER A 242 -5.15 7.43 1.40
N PRO A 243 -3.90 7.91 1.25
CA PRO A 243 -2.79 7.07 0.80
C PRO A 243 -2.40 5.98 1.79
N VAL A 244 -2.77 6.11 3.07
CA VAL A 244 -2.48 5.10 4.09
C VAL A 244 -3.51 3.97 4.05
N LEU A 245 -4.79 4.30 3.93
CA LEU A 245 -5.88 3.33 3.82
C LEU A 245 -6.10 2.83 2.38
N GLU A 246 -5.52 3.54 1.40
CA GLU A 246 -5.59 3.25 -0.03
C GLU A 246 -7.05 3.18 -0.54
N MET A 247 -7.90 4.06 -0.01
CA MET A 247 -9.32 4.17 -0.34
C MET A 247 -9.83 5.60 -0.21
N ASP A 248 -10.93 5.88 -0.89
CA ASP A 248 -11.67 7.12 -0.76
C ASP A 248 -12.48 7.11 0.55
N ILE A 249 -12.30 8.18 1.33
CA ILE A 249 -12.90 8.31 2.66
C ILE A 249 -13.62 9.64 2.82
N TYR A 250 -14.64 9.66 3.66
CA TYR A 250 -15.28 10.86 4.18
C TYR A 250 -14.65 11.20 5.54
N LEU A 251 -14.47 12.49 5.80
CA LEU A 251 -13.94 13.00 7.06
C LEU A 251 -15.02 13.80 7.77
N VAL A 252 -15.34 13.41 9.01
CA VAL A 252 -16.42 14.00 9.80
C VAL A 252 -15.87 14.48 11.14
N ASP A 253 -15.98 15.78 11.42
CA ASP A 253 -15.93 16.35 12.76
C ASP A 253 -17.34 16.32 13.36
N PRO A 254 -17.65 15.38 14.29
CA PRO A 254 -18.98 15.21 14.84
C PRO A 254 -19.43 16.40 15.70
N SER A 255 -18.50 17.31 16.07
CA SER A 255 -18.84 18.52 16.82
C SER A 255 -19.36 19.66 15.94
N LYS A 256 -19.43 19.46 14.63
CA LYS A 256 -19.85 20.45 13.65
C LYS A 256 -20.88 19.84 12.69
N PRO A 257 -21.85 20.63 12.19
CA PRO A 257 -22.79 20.14 11.20
C PRO A 257 -22.07 19.75 9.91
N LEU A 258 -22.62 18.74 9.22
CA LEU A 258 -22.22 18.38 7.88
C LEU A 258 -22.69 19.45 6.89
N SER A 259 -21.80 19.90 6.02
CA SER A 259 -22.02 20.95 5.02
C SER A 259 -22.25 20.36 3.62
#